data_AF-A0A512RI99-F1
#
_entry.id   AF-A0A512RI99-F1
#
_cell.length_a   1.000
_cell.length_b   1.000
_cell.length_c   1.000
_cell.angle_alpha   90.00
_cell.angle_beta   90.00
_cell.angle_gamma   90.00
#
_symmetry.space_group_name_H-M   'P 1'
#
loop_
_entity.id
_entity.type
_entity.pdbx_description
1 polymer ?
#
loop_
_entity_poly.entity_id
_entity_poly.type
_entity_poly.pdbx_seq_one_letter_code
_entity_poly.pdbx_strand_id
1 'polypeptide(L)' 'MLTGFENVMEGFDASAYDGISEWKEKDLRTVVIAAVGFRAAEDGMQHAKKVRMPLEDFVETV' A
#
# COMPACT_ATOMS: atom_id res chain seq x y z
N MET A 1 8.91 -0.04 -18.35
CA MET A 1 8.12 0.57 -17.26
C MET A 1 7.84 -0.53 -16.26
N LEU A 2 8.50 -0.51 -15.09
CA LEU A 2 8.30 -1.50 -14.03
C LEU A 2 7.01 -1.15 -13.27
N THR A 3 5.86 -1.61 -13.75
CA THR A 3 4.57 -1.57 -13.05
C THR A 3 4.43 -2.80 -12.14
N GLY A 4 5.37 -3.01 -11.20
CA GLY A 4 5.57 -4.34 -10.59
C GLY A 4 5.53 -4.44 -9.06
N PHE A 5 4.96 -3.48 -8.34
CA PHE A 5 4.68 -3.59 -6.90
C PHE A 5 3.29 -3.01 -6.64
N GLU A 6 2.35 -3.81 -6.13
CA GLU A 6 0.93 -3.49 -6.25
C GLU A 6 0.21 -3.38 -4.91
N ASN A 7 -0.38 -2.20 -4.70
CA ASN A 7 -1.39 -1.88 -3.70
C ASN A 7 -0.97 -2.15 -2.23
N VAL A 8 -0.79 -1.03 -1.52
CA VAL A 8 -0.69 -1.02 -0.06
C VAL A 8 -2.10 -1.04 0.52
N MET A 9 -2.31 -1.88 1.53
CA MET A 9 -3.56 -2.00 2.25
C MET A 9 -3.32 -1.62 3.72
N GLU A 10 -4.00 -0.57 4.15
CA GLU A 10 -4.01 -0.10 5.55
C GLU A 10 -5.31 -0.49 6.28
N GLY A 11 -6.39 -0.79 5.53
CA GLY A 11 -7.70 -1.14 6.08
C GLY A 11 -7.87 -2.63 6.42
N PHE A 12 -7.05 -3.17 7.32
CA PHE A 12 -7.12 -4.56 7.77
C PHE A 12 -7.14 -4.66 9.31
N ASP A 13 -7.57 -5.80 9.84
CA ASP A 13 -7.51 -6.07 11.29
C ASP A 13 -6.09 -6.49 11.70
N ALA A 14 -5.30 -5.54 12.18
CA ALA A 14 -3.94 -5.80 12.64
C ALA A 14 -3.88 -6.85 13.76
N SER A 15 -4.88 -6.95 14.63
CA SER A 15 -4.86 -7.92 15.75
C SER A 15 -5.01 -9.36 15.26
N ALA A 16 -5.80 -9.56 14.21
CA ALA A 16 -5.94 -10.85 13.56
C ALA A 16 -4.63 -11.26 12.86
N TYR A 17 -3.98 -10.34 12.16
CA TYR A 17 -2.69 -10.59 11.49
C TYR A 17 -1.54 -10.82 12.48
N ASP A 18 -1.51 -10.05 13.57
CA ASP A 18 -0.54 -10.20 14.67
C ASP A 18 -0.66 -11.56 15.39
N GLY A 19 -1.79 -12.25 15.25
CA GLY A 19 -2.02 -13.59 15.79
C GLY A 19 -1.66 -14.73 14.84
N ILE A 20 -1.57 -14.47 13.53
CA ILE A 20 -1.25 -15.49 12.51
C ILE A 20 0.24 -15.84 12.53
N SER A 21 1.10 -14.87 12.78
CA SER A 21 2.50 -15.11 13.06
C SER A 21 2.78 -14.51 14.43
N GLU A 22 3.63 -15.13 15.24
CA GLU A 22 3.90 -14.80 16.64
C GLU A 22 4.63 -13.45 16.81
N TRP A 23 4.14 -12.38 16.18
CA TRP A 23 4.75 -11.05 16.10
C TRP A 23 4.83 -10.38 17.47
N LYS A 24 3.82 -10.61 18.33
CA LYS A 24 3.79 -10.10 19.70
C LYS A 24 4.97 -10.56 20.54
N GLU A 25 5.44 -11.80 20.33
CA GLU A 25 6.60 -12.34 21.06
C GLU A 25 7.92 -11.68 20.65
N LYS A 26 7.94 -11.10 19.44
CA LYS A 26 9.08 -10.40 18.86
C LYS A 26 9.00 -8.88 19.04
N ASP A 27 8.02 -8.38 19.79
CA ASP A 27 7.72 -6.96 19.92
C ASP A 27 7.45 -6.28 18.56
N LEU A 28 6.80 -7.01 17.66
CA LEU A 28 6.44 -6.55 16.31
C LEU A 28 4.92 -6.45 16.15
N ARG A 29 4.51 -5.56 15.25
CA ARG A 29 3.11 -5.34 14.86
C ARG A 29 2.99 -5.17 13.35
N THR A 30 1.92 -5.70 12.79
CA THR A 30 1.55 -5.53 11.38
C THR A 30 1.01 -4.12 11.15
N VAL A 31 1.64 -3.36 10.25
CA VAL A 31 1.27 -1.95 9.98
C VAL A 31 0.70 -1.75 8.58
N VAL A 32 1.31 -2.37 7.57
CA VAL A 32 0.89 -2.26 6.17
C VAL A 32 1.04 -3.63 5.52
N ILE A 33 0.08 -3.97 4.65
CA ILE A 33 0.20 -5.13 3.76
C ILE A 33 0.50 -4.62 2.36
N ALA A 34 1.59 -5.11 1.76
CA ALA A 34 1.94 -4.81 0.37
C ALA A 34 1.74 -6.08 -0.46
N ALA A 35 0.79 -6.05 -1.39
CA ALA A 35 0.64 -7.15 -2.33
C ALA A 35 1.73 -7.05 -3.42
N VAL A 36 2.21 -8.21 -3.87
CA VAL A 36 3.21 -8.27 -4.94
C VAL A 36 2.71 -9.28 -5.97
N GLY A 37 2.58 -8.84 -7.22
CA GLY A 37 1.96 -9.63 -8.28
C GLY A 37 1.76 -8.81 -9.55
N PHE A 38 0.92 -9.34 -10.44
CA PHE A 38 0.52 -8.70 -11.68
C PHE A 38 -0.98 -8.35 -11.64
N ARG A 39 -1.37 -7.18 -12.15
CA ARG A 39 -2.79 -6.81 -12.27
C ARG A 39 -3.56 -7.81 -13.11
N ALA A 40 -4.76 -8.13 -12.63
CA ALA A 40 -5.78 -8.77 -13.45
C ALA A 40 -6.28 -7.80 -14.54
N ALA A 41 -6.74 -8.34 -15.67
CA ALA A 41 -7.27 -7.54 -16.76
C ALA A 41 -8.54 -6.78 -16.37
N GLU A 42 -9.26 -7.27 -15.36
CA GLU A 42 -10.51 -6.73 -14.84
C GLU A 42 -10.29 -5.64 -13.77
N ASP A 43 -9.04 -5.28 -13.43
CA ASP A 43 -8.78 -4.17 -12.51
C ASP A 43 -9.21 -2.84 -13.16
N GLY A 44 -10.37 -2.33 -12.76
CA GLY A 44 -10.93 -1.08 -13.25
C GLY A 44 -10.06 0.16 -12.97
N MET A 45 -9.12 0.07 -12.02
CA MET A 45 -8.25 1.18 -11.63
C MET A 45 -6.89 1.14 -12.36
N GLN A 46 -6.59 0.09 -13.13
CA GLN A 46 -5.28 -0.07 -13.79
C GLN A 46 -4.96 1.05 -14.80
N HIS A 47 -6.00 1.62 -15.43
CA HIS A 47 -5.88 2.70 -16.41
C HIS A 47 -6.29 4.07 -15.87
N ALA A 48 -6.65 4.16 -14.59
CA ALA A 48 -7.06 5.42 -13.97
C ALA A 48 -5.87 6.39 -13.91
N LYS A 49 -6.11 7.66 -14.29
CA LYS A 49 -5.10 8.72 -14.17
C LYS A 49 -4.79 8.97 -12.70
N LYS A 50 -3.51 8.98 -12.33
CA LYS A 50 -3.08 9.41 -10.99
C LYS A 50 -3.36 10.89 -10.80
N VAL A 51 -4.22 11.22 -9.84
CA VAL A 51 -4.50 12.59 -9.42
C VAL A 51 -3.63 12.94 -8.21
N ARG A 52 -2.93 14.07 -8.26
CA ARG A 52 -2.04 14.58 -7.21
C ARG A 52 -2.24 16.07 -7.06
N MET A 53 -1.87 16.62 -5.90
CA MET A 53 -1.83 18.06 -5.67
C MET A 53 -0.81 18.72 -6.62
N PRO A 54 -1.08 19.93 -7.15
CA PRO A 54 -0.10 20.69 -7.90
C PRO A 54 1.19 20.90 -7.09
N LEU A 55 2.35 20.91 -7.77
CA LEU A 55 3.64 21.00 -7.10
C LEU A 55 3.81 22.31 -6.32
N GLU A 56 3.29 23.40 -6.90
CA GLU A 56 3.32 24.75 -6.33
C GLU A 56 2.57 24.83 -4.98
N ASP A 57 1.51 24.04 -4.80
CA ASP A 57 0.76 23.94 -3.55
C ASP A 57 1.38 22.92 -2.57
N PHE A 58 2.23 22.02 -3.07
CA PHE A 58 2.78 20.91 -2.29
C PHE A 58 4.17 21.20 -1.71
N VAL A 59 4.94 22.10 -2.33
CA VAL A 59 6.35 22.33 -1.99
C VAL A 59 6.66 23.82 -1.89
N GLU A 60 7.36 24.21 -0.83
CA GLU A 60 8.00 25.52 -0.70
C GLU A 60 9.49 25.42 -1.06
N THR A 61 9.99 26.32 -1.91
CA THR A 61 11.41 26.37 -2.29
C THR A 61 12.08 27.54 -1.57
N VAL A 62 13.07 27.23 -0.73
CA VAL A 62 13.90 28.18 0.04
C VAL A 62 15.29 28.32 -0.55
#